data_AF-A0A731ITP0-F1
#
_entry.id   AF-A0A731ITP0-F1
#
_cell.length_a   1.000
_cell.length_b   1.000
_cell.length_c   1.000
_cell.angle_alpha   90.00
_cell.angle_beta   90.00
_cell.angle_gamma   90.00
#
_symmetry.space_group_name_H-M   'P 1'
#
loop_
_entity.id
_entity.type
_entity.pdbx_description
1 polymer ?
#
loop_
_entity_poly.entity_id
_entity_poly.type
_entity_poly.pdbx_seq_one_letter_code
_entity_poly.pdbx_strand_id
1 'polypeptide(L)' 'MTSKTLISKTDDGYTFSISPYGDGYRLSVSPENRHNGTQSFDGWFPRFFSEPQYAKSSLTKFLGESLVWEED' A
#
# COMPACT_ATOMS: atom_id res chain seq x y z
N MET A 1 14.24 -1.43 -15.91
CA MET A 1 13.26 -0.46 -15.36
C MET A 1 13.62 -0.30 -13.90
N THR A 2 13.83 0.94 -13.43
CA THR A 2 14.04 1.21 -12.00
C THR A 2 12.73 0.94 -11.30
N SER A 3 12.64 -0.22 -10.66
CA SER A 3 11.45 -0.66 -9.95
C SER A 3 11.36 0.14 -8.65
N LYS A 4 10.83 1.36 -8.75
CA LYS A 4 10.73 2.31 -7.63
C LYS A 4 9.65 1.87 -6.66
N THR A 5 9.94 2.01 -5.37
CA THR A 5 8.95 1.84 -4.31
C THR A 5 8.15 3.13 -4.19
N LEU A 6 6.84 3.02 -4.09
CA LEU A 6 5.97 4.15 -3.81
C LEU A 6 5.51 4.05 -2.38
N ILE A 7 5.57 5.14 -1.65
CA ILE A 7 5.12 5.23 -0.26
C ILE A 7 4.03 6.28 -0.13
N SER A 8 3.10 6.05 0.78
CA SER A 8 2.09 7.02 1.17
C SER A 8 1.93 6.97 2.68
N LYS A 9 2.13 8.11 3.33
CA LYS A 9 1.97 8.26 4.78
C LYS A 9 0.62 8.90 5.06
N THR A 10 -0.08 8.34 6.02
CA THR A 10 -1.36 8.87 6.51
C THR A 10 -1.18 9.57 7.85
N ASP A 11 -2.06 10.51 8.16
CA ASP A 11 -2.05 11.24 9.43
C ASP A 11 -2.28 10.31 10.63
N ASP A 12 -2.99 9.19 10.42
CA ASP A 12 -3.22 8.14 11.42
C ASP A 12 -1.97 7.29 11.74
N GLY A 13 -0.82 7.60 11.12
CA GLY A 13 0.45 6.92 11.37
C GLY A 13 0.66 5.63 10.57
N TYR A 14 -0.21 5.32 9.61
CA TYR A 14 0.00 4.22 8.68
C TYR A 14 0.83 4.65 7.49
N THR A 15 1.73 3.78 7.04
CA THR A 15 2.48 3.92 5.80
C THR A 15 2.09 2.81 4.84
N PHE A 16 1.45 3.16 3.74
CA PHE A 16 1.20 2.25 2.62
C PHE A 16 2.39 2.25 1.69
N SER A 17 2.77 1.08 1.19
CA SER A 17 3.91 0.92 0.29
C SER A 17 3.54 0.02 -0.89
N ILE A 18 3.83 0.47 -2.11
CA ILE A 18 3.79 -0.34 -3.32
C ILE A 18 5.24 -0.61 -3.72
N SER A 19 5.66 -1.86 -3.60
CA SER A 19 7.02 -2.30 -3.95
C SER A 19 6.98 -3.34 -5.07
N PRO A 20 8.03 -3.43 -5.90
CA PRO A 20 8.15 -4.48 -6.90
C PRO A 20 8.20 -5.86 -6.24
N TYR A 21 7.48 -6.84 -6.79
CA TYR A 21 7.44 -8.20 -6.28
C TYR A 21 7.22 -9.21 -7.41
N GLY A 22 8.23 -10.03 -7.70
CA GLY A 22 8.22 -10.92 -8.86
C GLY A 22 8.06 -10.12 -10.16
N ASP A 23 7.10 -10.53 -10.99
CA ASP A 23 6.74 -9.85 -12.25
C ASP A 23 5.72 -8.72 -12.06
N GLY A 24 5.37 -8.37 -10.82
CA GLY A 24 4.36 -7.35 -10.52
C GLY A 24 4.74 -6.49 -9.32
N TYR A 25 3.70 -6.07 -8.58
CA TYR A 25 3.82 -5.16 -7.46
C TYR A 25 3.05 -5.68 -6.25
N ARG A 26 3.64 -5.52 -5.07
CA ARG A 26 3.04 -5.82 -3.78
C ARG A 26 2.65 -4.53 -3.08
N LEU A 27 1.39 -4.46 -2.67
CA LEU A 27 0.85 -3.43 -1.80
C LEU A 27 0.84 -3.95 -0.35
N SER A 28 1.47 -3.20 0.55
CA SER A 28 1.57 -3.49 1.99
C SER A 28 1.31 -2.25 2.83
N VAL A 29 1.11 -2.45 4.13
CA VAL A 29 0.92 -1.40 5.14
C VAL A 29 1.88 -1.62 6.31
N SER A 30 2.43 -0.53 6.85
CA SER A 30 3.29 -0.50 8.04
C SER A 30 2.70 0.49 9.07
N PRO A 31 2.66 0.18 10.38
CA PRO A 31 3.18 -1.03 11.01
C PRO A 31 2.44 -2.30 10.58
N GLU A 32 3.20 -3.38 10.39
CA GLU A 32 2.63 -4.69 10.05
C GLU A 32 1.69 -5.17 11.18
N ASN A 33 0.61 -5.86 10.80
CA ASN A 33 -0.45 -6.42 11.66
C ASN A 33 0.08 -7.03 12.96
N ARG A 34 0.28 -6.20 13.98
CA ARG A 34 0.81 -6.61 15.29
C ARG A 34 0.08 -5.86 16.38
N HIS A 35 -1.21 -6.16 16.55
CA HIS A 35 -1.98 -5.76 17.74
C HIS A 35 -1.99 -4.23 18.04
N ASN A 36 -1.66 -3.37 17.06
CA ASN A 36 -1.30 -1.96 17.31
C ASN A 36 -1.95 -0.97 16.33
N GLY A 37 -3.25 -1.12 16.06
CA GLY A 37 -4.06 -0.12 15.34
C GLY A 37 -4.42 -0.45 13.89
N THR A 38 -3.67 -1.30 13.18
CA THR A 38 -3.97 -1.71 11.79
C THR A 38 -5.04 -2.80 11.66
N GLN A 39 -5.83 -3.05 12.72
CA GLN A 39 -6.86 -4.10 12.75
C GLN A 39 -7.96 -3.88 11.69
N SER A 40 -8.25 -2.62 11.33
CA SER A 40 -9.17 -2.25 10.25
C SER A 40 -8.71 -2.73 8.87
N PHE A 41 -7.43 -3.13 8.74
CA PHE A 41 -6.82 -3.61 7.52
C PHE A 41 -6.61 -5.14 7.50
N ASP A 42 -7.11 -5.84 8.52
CA ASP A 42 -6.93 -7.27 8.66
C ASP A 42 -7.56 -8.05 7.49
N GLY A 43 -6.84 -9.05 7.00
CA GLY A 43 -7.23 -9.85 5.84
C GLY A 43 -7.21 -9.13 4.47
N TRP A 44 -6.98 -7.81 4.41
CA TRP A 44 -6.90 -7.09 3.13
C TRP A 44 -5.48 -7.01 2.57
N PHE A 45 -4.46 -6.90 3.42
CA PHE A 45 -3.05 -6.84 3.04
C PHE A 45 -2.31 -8.17 3.32
N PRO A 46 -1.25 -8.50 2.55
CA PRO A 46 -0.79 -7.79 1.36
C PRO A 46 -1.65 -8.10 0.12
N ARG A 47 -1.64 -7.20 -0.86
CA ARG A 47 -2.24 -7.43 -2.19
C ARG A 47 -1.21 -7.37 -3.30
N PHE A 48 -1.48 -8.09 -4.38
CA PHE A 48 -0.60 -8.18 -5.54
C PHE A 48 -1.30 -7.67 -6.79
N PHE A 49 -0.56 -6.92 -7.60
CA PHE A 49 -1.06 -6.27 -8.81
C PHE A 49 -0.03 -6.37 -9.92
N SER A 50 -0.47 -6.34 -11.18
CA SER A 50 0.42 -6.28 -12.33
C SER A 50 1.10 -4.91 -12.47
N GLU A 51 0.44 -3.83 -12.06
CA GLU A 51 0.93 -2.46 -12.18
C GLU A 51 0.65 -1.62 -10.93
N PRO A 52 1.45 -0.57 -10.66
CA PRO A 52 1.26 0.29 -9.50
C PRO A 52 -0.07 1.06 -9.54
N GLN A 53 -0.55 1.44 -10.73
CA GLN A 53 -1.80 2.20 -10.87
C GLN A 53 -3.00 1.41 -10.36
N TYR A 54 -3.04 0.09 -10.57
CA TYR A 54 -4.09 -0.77 -10.03
C TYR A 54 -4.02 -0.86 -8.51
N ALA A 55 -2.82 -0.93 -7.94
CA ALA A 55 -2.63 -0.90 -6.49
C ALA A 55 -3.14 0.42 -5.89
N LYS A 56 -2.79 1.56 -6.48
CA LYS A 56 -3.29 2.89 -6.07
C LYS A 56 -4.81 2.95 -6.12
N SER A 57 -5.42 2.58 -7.24
CA SER A 57 -6.87 2.63 -7.42
C SER A 57 -7.62 1.70 -6.45
N SER A 58 -7.11 0.49 -6.24
CA SER A 58 -7.70 -0.46 -5.28
C SER A 58 -7.64 0.08 -3.86
N LEU A 59 -6.54 0.72 -3.45
CA LEU A 59 -6.40 1.29 -2.11
C LEU A 59 -7.31 2.51 -1.92
N THR A 60 -7.38 3.41 -2.91
CA THR A 60 -8.30 4.55 -2.88
C THR A 60 -9.76 4.11 -2.74
N LYS A 61 -10.17 3.06 -3.46
CA LYS A 61 -11.53 2.49 -3.30
C LYS A 61 -11.76 1.90 -1.91
N PHE A 62 -10.74 1.28 -1.33
CA PHE A 62 -10.83 0.64 -0.03
C PHE A 62 -10.89 1.66 1.11
N LEU A 63 -10.08 2.72 1.06
CA LEU A 63 -10.07 3.79 2.07
C LEU A 63 -11.23 4.78 1.88
N GLY A 64 -11.76 4.89 0.65
CA GLY A 64 -12.76 5.91 0.31
C GLY A 64 -12.16 7.29 0.04
N GLU A 65 -10.83 7.42 0.08
CA GLU A 65 -10.10 8.67 -0.14
C GLU A 65 -8.85 8.48 -1.00
N SER A 66 -8.41 9.57 -1.65
CA SER A 66 -7.22 9.55 -2.48
C SER A 66 -5.98 9.79 -1.63
N LEU A 67 -5.00 8.90 -1.77
CA LEU A 67 -3.70 9.03 -1.10
C LEU A 67 -2.68 9.76 -1.99
N VAL A 68 -1.80 10.54 -1.37
CA VAL A 68 -0.63 11.13 -2.03
C VAL A 68 0.50 10.11 -1.99
N TRP A 69 1.05 9.79 -3.16
CA TRP A 69 2.13 8.83 -3.30
C TRP A 69 3.44 9.53 -3.64
N GLU A 70 4.47 9.22 -2.89
CA GLU A 70 5.84 9.68 -3.10
C GLU A 70 6.71 8.51 -3.56
N GLU A 71 7.72 8.78 -4.37
CA GLU A 71 8.76 7.79 -4.68
C GLU A 71 9.77 7.77 -3.54
N ASP A 72 10.10 6.58 -3.03
CA ASP A 72 11.19 6.36 -2.06
C ASP A 72 12.54 6.20 -2.77
#